data_AF-A0A927KYU8-F1
#
_entry.id   AF-A0A927KYU8-F1
#
_cell.length_a   1.000
_cell.length_b   1.000
_cell.length_c   1.000
_cell.angle_alpha   90.00
_cell.angle_beta   90.00
_cell.angle_gamma   90.00
#
_symmetry.space_group_name_H-M   'P 1'
#
loop_
_entity.id
_entity.type
_entity.pdbx_description
1 polymer ?
#
loop_
_entity_poly.entity_id
_entity_poly.type
_entity_poly.pdbx_seq_one_letter_code
_entity_poly.pdbx_strand_id
1 'polypeptide(L)'
;MTGPIDPRRQTTVYRLFDAQGRLLYIGTSADPQERWEQHGREKLWWSSVAQATVEWCDTRTDALAIEREAIQGENPLHNDKATEREAVFPYSGNRGPTPETTLRRAVTEHRKALDKLAIAVDRAARSGLTAAEISNSLGVGMDAVMDLAQRLVDGGGVSSLKPPLMEAS
;
A
#
# COMPACT_ATOMS: atom_id res chain seq x y z
N MET A 1 15.95 14.23 6.93
CA MET A 1 16.88 14.07 8.07
C MET A 1 16.28 13.02 8.99
N THR A 2 16.89 11.85 9.18
CA THR A 2 16.40 10.87 10.15
C THR A 2 17.58 10.37 10.95
N GLY A 3 17.81 11.03 12.09
CA GLY A 3 18.63 10.46 13.16
C GLY A 3 17.98 9.21 13.75
N PRO A 4 18.68 8.48 14.64
CA PRO A 4 18.12 7.32 15.32
C PRO A 4 16.81 7.70 16.05
N ILE A 5 15.76 6.91 15.82
CA ILE A 5 14.47 7.12 16.46
C ILE A 5 14.63 6.81 17.95
N ASP A 6 14.42 7.80 18.83
CA ASP A 6 14.50 7.61 20.29
C ASP A 6 13.40 6.62 20.73
N PRO A 7 13.75 5.47 21.32
CA PRO A 7 12.76 4.49 21.79
C PRO A 7 11.87 5.02 22.91
N ARG A 8 12.29 6.08 23.63
CA ARG A 8 11.52 6.73 24.70
C ARG A 8 10.63 7.85 24.20
N ARG A 9 10.58 8.08 22.89
CA ARG A 9 9.69 9.10 22.31
C ARG A 9 8.24 8.64 22.43
N GLN A 10 7.41 9.51 23.00
CA GLN A 10 5.96 9.31 23.05
C GLN A 10 5.43 9.01 21.64
N THR A 11 4.64 7.95 21.52
CA THR A 11 4.20 7.42 20.23
C THR A 11 2.74 7.00 20.36
N THR A 12 1.95 7.33 19.35
CA THR A 12 0.55 6.90 19.29
C THR A 12 0.41 5.50 18.73
N VAL A 13 -0.63 4.80 19.18
CA VAL A 13 -1.28 3.70 18.46
C VAL A 13 -2.63 4.23 18.00
N TYR A 14 -2.92 4.12 16.71
CA TYR A 14 -4.21 4.54 16.16
C TYR A 14 -4.87 3.42 15.38
N ARG A 15 -6.20 3.42 15.40
CA ARG A 15 -7.07 2.52 14.66
C ARG A 15 -7.94 3.34 13.73
N LEU A 16 -8.06 2.91 12.49
CA LEU A 16 -8.85 3.56 11.44
C LEU A 16 -10.03 2.68 11.07
N PHE A 17 -11.21 3.27 11.03
CA PHE A 17 -12.47 2.58 10.79
C PHE A 17 -13.19 3.19 9.59
N ASP A 18 -13.98 2.36 8.90
CA ASP A 18 -14.92 2.87 7.91
C ASP A 18 -16.23 3.39 8.54
N ALA A 19 -17.12 3.92 7.70
CA ALA A 19 -18.40 4.46 8.15
C ALA A 19 -19.36 3.40 8.73
N GLN A 20 -19.06 2.12 8.55
CA GLN A 20 -19.81 0.99 9.13
C GLN A 20 -19.15 0.46 10.41
N GLY A 21 -18.07 1.09 10.88
CA GLY A 21 -17.33 0.68 12.07
C GLY A 21 -16.40 -0.52 11.84
N ARG A 22 -16.14 -0.91 10.59
CA ARG A 22 -15.18 -1.99 10.29
C ARG A 22 -13.75 -1.47 10.44
N LEU A 23 -12.92 -2.24 11.12
CA LEU A 23 -11.53 -1.91 11.33
C LEU A 23 -10.71 -2.09 10.04
N LEU A 24 -10.23 -0.97 9.51
CA LEU A 24 -9.47 -0.92 8.25
C LEU A 24 -7.99 -1.11 8.51
N TYR A 25 -7.43 -0.40 9.49
CA TYR A 25 -5.99 -0.32 9.69
C TYR A 25 -5.63 0.03 11.14
N ILE A 26 -4.53 -0.53 11.64
CA ILE A 26 -3.91 -0.16 12.90
C ILE A 26 -2.48 0.31 12.61
N GLY A 27 -2.06 1.43 13.18
CA GLY A 27 -0.75 2.00 12.93
C GLY A 27 -0.14 2.65 14.16
N THR A 28 1.18 2.84 14.16
CA THR A 28 1.87 3.68 15.14
C THR A 28 2.58 4.88 14.52
N SER A 29 2.60 6.01 15.24
CA SER A 29 3.38 7.18 14.84
C SER A 29 3.60 8.15 16.02
N ALA A 30 4.75 8.82 16.04
CA ALA A 30 4.94 9.97 16.93
C ALA A 30 4.28 11.26 16.41
N ASP A 31 3.92 11.27 15.12
CA ASP A 31 3.09 12.30 14.48
C ASP A 31 2.02 11.58 13.64
N PRO A 32 0.83 11.31 14.20
CA PRO A 32 -0.22 10.61 13.47
C PRO A 32 -0.77 11.45 12.31
N GLN A 33 -0.75 12.78 12.40
CA GLN A 33 -1.29 13.65 11.35
C GLN A 33 -0.43 13.60 10.08
N GLU A 34 0.88 13.75 10.20
CA GLU A 34 1.80 13.60 9.06
C GLU A 34 1.66 12.21 8.43
N ARG A 35 1.52 11.18 9.27
CA ARG A 35 1.36 9.80 8.81
C ARG A 35 0.02 9.58 8.07
N TRP A 36 -1.05 10.22 8.52
CA TRP A 36 -2.35 10.18 7.87
C TRP A 36 -2.37 10.92 6.54
N GLU A 37 -1.72 12.08 6.45
CA GLU A 37 -1.53 12.79 5.19
C GLU A 37 -0.78 11.92 4.17
N GLN A 38 0.27 11.23 4.64
CA GLN A 38 0.98 10.26 3.80
C GLN A 38 0.06 9.13 3.34
N HIS A 39 -0.75 8.56 4.24
CA HIS A 39 -1.72 7.52 3.85
C HIS A 39 -2.75 8.02 2.85
N GLY A 40 -3.24 9.25 2.98
CA GLY A 40 -4.15 9.86 2.03
C GLY A 40 -3.59 10.00 0.62
N ARG A 41 -2.26 10.11 0.48
CA ARG A 41 -1.59 10.15 -0.83
C ARG A 41 -1.29 8.76 -1.39
N GLU A 42 -1.00 7.78 -0.53
CA GLU A 42 -0.42 6.50 -0.93
C GLU A 42 -1.39 5.31 -0.92
N LYS A 43 -2.44 5.36 -0.10
CA LYS A 43 -3.32 4.21 0.17
C LYS A 43 -4.68 4.38 -0.50
N LEU A 44 -5.00 3.46 -1.42
CA LEU A 44 -6.27 3.47 -2.16
C LEU A 44 -7.51 3.34 -1.25
N TRP A 45 -7.36 2.66 -0.11
CA TRP A 45 -8.43 2.48 0.87
C TRP A 45 -8.64 3.69 1.79
N TRP A 46 -7.76 4.71 1.74
CA TRP A 46 -7.85 5.86 2.65
C TRP A 46 -9.18 6.60 2.54
N SER A 47 -9.77 6.69 1.34
CA SER A 47 -11.08 7.30 1.12
C SER A 47 -12.23 6.63 1.85
N SER A 48 -12.03 5.39 2.35
CA SER A 48 -13.02 4.66 3.14
C SER A 48 -12.91 4.96 4.64
N VAL A 49 -11.86 5.64 5.12
CA VAL A 49 -11.69 5.99 6.53
C VAL A 49 -12.71 7.07 6.91
N ALA A 50 -13.55 6.76 7.90
CA ALA A 50 -14.55 7.67 8.44
C ALA A 50 -14.28 8.07 9.90
N GLN A 51 -13.59 7.20 10.66
CA GLN A 51 -13.30 7.43 12.06
C GLN A 51 -11.90 6.95 12.42
N ALA A 52 -11.26 7.62 13.38
CA ALA A 52 -10.02 7.19 13.99
C ALA A 52 -10.15 7.18 15.52
N THR A 53 -9.50 6.22 16.18
CA THR A 53 -9.21 6.27 17.62
C THR A 53 -7.72 6.36 17.81
N VAL A 54 -7.25 7.19 18.74
CA VAL A 54 -5.82 7.43 18.98
C VAL A 54 -5.54 7.26 20.47
N GLU A 55 -4.54 6.44 20.79
CA GLU A 55 -4.03 6.21 22.13
C GLU A 55 -2.55 6.62 22.16
N TRP A 56 -2.14 7.38 23.18
CA TRP A 56 -0.75 7.78 23.37
C TRP A 56 -0.05 6.82 24.33
N CYS A 57 1.10 6.31 23.93
CA CYS A 57 1.98 5.51 24.77
C CYS A 57 3.21 6.34 25.14
N ASP A 58 3.66 6.20 26.38
CA ASP A 58 4.82 6.94 26.91
C ASP A 58 6.10 6.64 26.13
N THR A 59 6.23 5.42 25.60
CA THR A 59 7.37 5.01 24.79
C THR A 59 6.95 4.43 23.45
N ARG A 60 7.88 4.51 22.49
CA ARG A 60 7.72 3.88 21.18
C ARG A 60 7.67 2.36 21.30
N THR A 61 8.44 1.79 22.22
CA THR A 61 8.49 0.35 22.43
C THR A 61 7.12 -0.19 22.84
N ASP A 62 6.43 0.50 23.76
CA ASP A 62 5.10 0.11 24.22
C ASP A 62 4.07 0.23 23.08
N ALA A 63 4.11 1.33 22.33
CA ALA A 63 3.24 1.52 21.17
C ALA A 63 3.38 0.40 20.13
N LEU A 64 4.61 -0.04 19.84
CA LEU A 64 4.87 -1.12 18.90
C LEU A 64 4.36 -2.48 19.41
N ALA A 65 4.46 -2.74 20.72
CA ALA A 65 3.91 -3.95 21.33
C ALA A 65 2.39 -3.98 21.22
N ILE A 66 1.74 -2.87 21.58
CA ILE A 66 0.27 -2.72 21.51
C ILE A 66 -0.21 -2.84 20.05
N GLU A 67 0.46 -2.19 19.10
CA GLU A 67 0.13 -2.28 17.67
C GLU A 67 0.18 -3.72 17.17
N ARG A 68 1.23 -4.47 17.55
CA ARG A 68 1.39 -5.87 17.15
C ARG A 68 0.27 -6.74 17.71
N GLU A 69 0.00 -6.63 19.01
CA GLU A 69 -1.08 -7.39 19.67
C GLU A 69 -2.43 -7.05 19.06
N ALA A 70 -2.70 -5.77 18.80
CA ALA A 70 -3.92 -5.31 18.16
C ALA A 70 -4.06 -5.83 16.73
N ILE A 71 -3.00 -5.82 15.91
CA ILE A 71 -3.06 -6.37 14.54
C ILE A 71 -3.35 -7.87 14.56
N GLN A 72 -2.77 -8.61 15.51
CA GLN A 72 -2.98 -10.05 15.65
C GLN A 72 -4.38 -10.39 16.18
N GLY A 73 -4.87 -9.65 17.17
CA GLY A 73 -6.15 -9.91 17.83
C GLY A 73 -7.37 -9.33 17.10
N GLU A 74 -7.22 -8.16 16.48
CA GLU A 74 -8.34 -7.42 15.88
C GLU A 74 -8.44 -7.63 14.35
N ASN A 75 -7.41 -8.22 13.72
CA ASN A 75 -7.37 -8.60 12.31
C ASN A 75 -7.89 -7.51 11.35
N PRO A 76 -7.26 -6.31 11.35
CA PRO A 76 -7.63 -5.20 10.46
C PRO A 76 -7.51 -5.57 8.98
N LEU A 77 -8.39 -4.99 8.15
CA LEU A 77 -8.53 -5.35 6.74
C LEU A 77 -7.26 -5.11 5.89
N HIS A 78 -6.45 -4.11 6.24
CA HIS A 78 -5.35 -3.62 5.40
C HIS A 78 -3.95 -3.68 6.02
N ASN A 79 -3.79 -4.23 7.23
CA ASN A 79 -2.44 -4.50 7.72
C ASN A 79 -1.88 -5.77 7.08
N ASP A 80 -0.61 -5.71 6.66
CA ASP A 80 0.13 -6.89 6.28
C ASP A 80 0.34 -7.76 7.53
N LYS A 81 -0.10 -9.02 7.47
CA LYS A 81 0.10 -9.97 8.57
C LYS A 81 1.57 -10.36 8.62
N ALA A 82 2.24 -10.08 9.73
CA ALA A 82 3.54 -10.68 9.98
C ALA A 82 3.38 -12.20 9.96
N THR A 83 4.06 -12.87 9.03
CA THR A 83 3.99 -14.34 8.96
C THR A 83 4.66 -14.95 10.19
N GLU A 84 4.31 -16.18 10.58
CA GLU A 84 4.91 -16.85 11.75
C GLU A 84 6.46 -16.92 11.69
N ARG A 85 7.05 -16.84 10.49
CA ARG A 85 8.51 -16.73 10.28
C ARG A 85 9.13 -15.41 10.77
N GLU A 86 8.34 -14.35 10.93
CA GLU A 86 8.77 -13.04 11.44
C GLU A 86 8.56 -12.92 12.97
N ALA A 87 8.01 -13.96 13.61
CA ALA A 87 7.67 -13.94 15.03
C ALA A 87 8.87 -14.14 15.98
N VAL A 88 10.03 -14.55 15.48
CA VAL A 88 11.26 -14.70 16.29
C VAL A 88 12.12 -13.45 16.08
N PHE A 89 12.31 -12.60 17.10
CA PHE A 89 13.55 -11.84 17.45
C PHE A 89 13.24 -10.72 18.48
N PRO A 90 14.14 -10.43 19.46
CA PRO A 90 14.11 -9.17 20.20
C PRO A 90 14.34 -8.00 19.24
N TYR A 91 13.61 -6.90 19.43
CA TYR A 91 13.59 -5.70 18.59
C TYR A 91 14.94 -4.93 18.67
N SER A 92 16.02 -5.47 18.11
CA SER A 92 17.28 -4.73 17.93
C SER A 92 17.19 -3.92 16.64
N GLY A 93 16.72 -2.68 16.74
CA GLY A 93 16.92 -1.61 15.77
C GLY A 93 16.43 -1.91 14.35
N ASN A 94 15.33 -1.27 13.96
CA ASN A 94 14.89 -1.01 12.58
C ASN A 94 15.89 -1.45 11.49
N ARG A 95 15.91 -2.73 11.11
CA ARG A 95 16.52 -3.11 9.84
C ARG A 95 15.59 -2.50 8.82
N GLY A 96 15.99 -1.33 8.30
CA GLY A 96 15.27 -0.63 7.25
C GLY A 96 14.91 -1.58 6.11
N PRO A 97 14.01 -1.16 5.21
CA PRO A 97 13.50 -2.03 4.17
C PRO A 97 14.67 -2.74 3.45
N THR A 98 14.63 -4.06 3.45
CA THR A 98 15.61 -4.87 2.73
C THR A 98 15.58 -4.50 1.24
N PRO A 99 16.65 -4.76 0.48
CA PRO A 99 16.61 -4.57 -0.98
C PRO A 99 15.42 -5.26 -1.64
N GLU A 100 15.06 -6.46 -1.17
CA GLU A 100 13.91 -7.23 -1.68
C GLU A 100 12.56 -6.55 -1.41
N THR A 101 12.32 -6.09 -0.17
CA THR A 101 11.08 -5.40 0.18
C THR A 101 10.98 -4.04 -0.51
N THR A 102 12.11 -3.34 -0.66
CA THR A 102 12.20 -2.10 -1.45
C THR A 102 11.84 -2.35 -2.92
N LEU A 103 12.39 -3.39 -3.54
CA LEU A 103 12.09 -3.76 -4.92
C LEU A 103 10.62 -4.14 -5.09
N ARG A 104 10.06 -4.98 -4.21
CA ARG A 104 8.63 -5.35 -4.26
C ARG A 104 7.73 -4.12 -4.18
N ARG A 105 8.06 -3.17 -3.31
CA ARG A 105 7.33 -1.89 -3.21
C ARG A 105 7.45 -1.09 -4.50
N ALA A 106 8.65 -0.95 -5.05
CA ALA A 106 8.89 -0.24 -6.31
C ALA A 106 8.10 -0.86 -7.48
N VAL A 107 8.08 -2.19 -7.59
CA VAL A 107 7.29 -2.91 -8.61
C VAL A 107 5.80 -2.65 -8.43
N THR A 108 5.30 -2.68 -7.20
CA THR A 108 3.88 -2.42 -6.90
C THR A 108 3.48 -1.00 -7.30
N GLU A 109 4.30 0.00 -6.94
CA GLU A 109 4.05 1.39 -7.30
C GLU A 109 4.19 1.63 -8.81
N HIS A 110 5.18 1.00 -9.46
CA HIS A 110 5.32 1.03 -10.90
C HIS A 110 4.08 0.44 -11.59
N ARG A 111 3.55 -0.69 -11.10
CA ARG A 111 2.33 -1.30 -11.63
C ARG A 111 1.15 -0.34 -11.55
N LYS A 112 0.93 0.30 -10.39
CA LYS A 112 -0.14 1.30 -10.21
C LYS A 112 0.02 2.51 -11.13
N ALA A 113 1.24 2.98 -11.33
CA ALA A 113 1.53 4.08 -12.25
C ALA A 113 1.16 3.71 -13.70
N LEU A 114 1.51 2.49 -14.14
CA LEU A 114 1.12 1.99 -15.45
C LEU A 114 -0.40 1.84 -15.59
N ASP A 115 -1.11 1.39 -14.56
CA ASP A 115 -2.57 1.28 -14.60
C ASP A 115 -3.23 2.68 -14.75
N LYS A 116 -2.73 3.69 -14.04
CA LYS A 116 -3.19 5.09 -14.19
C LYS A 116 -2.92 5.63 -15.59
N LEU A 117 -1.74 5.33 -16.13
CA LEU A 117 -1.36 5.77 -17.47
C LEU A 117 -2.23 5.09 -18.54
N ALA A 118 -2.49 3.80 -18.40
CA ALA A 118 -3.40 3.05 -19.28
C ALA A 118 -4.80 3.68 -19.33
N ILE A 119 -5.36 4.07 -18.17
CA ILE A 119 -6.65 4.78 -18.10
C ILE A 119 -6.57 6.13 -18.84
N ALA A 120 -5.46 6.87 -18.71
CA ALA A 120 -5.28 8.13 -19.40
C ALA A 120 -5.18 7.95 -20.93
N VAL A 121 -4.47 6.92 -21.39
CA VAL A 121 -4.36 6.55 -22.81
C VAL A 121 -5.72 6.18 -23.39
N ASP A 122 -6.52 5.34 -22.71
CA ASP A 122 -7.87 4.98 -23.16
C ASP A 122 -8.77 6.21 -23.25
N ARG A 123 -8.73 7.12 -22.26
CA ARG A 123 -9.49 8.37 -22.30
C ARG A 123 -9.07 9.27 -23.47
N ALA A 124 -7.77 9.41 -23.71
CA ALA A 124 -7.24 10.17 -24.84
C ALA A 124 -7.72 9.58 -26.17
N ALA A 125 -7.64 8.26 -26.34
CA ALA A 125 -8.13 7.57 -27.52
C ALA A 125 -9.64 7.78 -27.73
N ARG A 126 -10.46 7.67 -26.67
CA ARG A 126 -11.91 7.94 -26.72
C ARG A 126 -12.25 9.39 -27.07
N SER A 127 -11.36 10.34 -26.75
CA SER A 127 -11.51 11.75 -27.16
C SER A 127 -11.06 12.02 -28.60
N GLY A 128 -10.59 11.00 -29.32
CA GLY A 128 -10.25 11.07 -30.75
C GLY A 128 -8.76 11.23 -31.05
N LEU A 129 -7.88 11.19 -30.03
CA LEU A 129 -6.43 11.18 -30.28
C LEU A 129 -6.01 9.83 -30.87
N THR A 130 -5.14 9.89 -31.87
CA THR A 130 -4.53 8.72 -32.48
C THR A 130 -3.40 8.15 -31.61
N ALA A 131 -3.07 6.87 -31.78
CA ALA A 131 -1.95 6.24 -31.08
C ALA A 131 -0.60 6.96 -31.34
N ALA A 132 -0.42 7.55 -32.53
CA ALA A 132 0.77 8.31 -32.88
C ALA A 132 0.88 9.64 -32.09
N GLU A 133 -0.22 10.36 -31.91
CA GLU A 133 -0.25 11.60 -31.12
C GLU A 133 -0.03 11.33 -29.63
N ILE A 134 -0.60 10.25 -29.12
CA ILE A 134 -0.39 9.80 -27.74
C ILE A 134 1.07 9.36 -27.53
N SER A 135 1.62 8.57 -28.45
CA SER A 135 3.03 8.14 -28.45
C SER A 135 3.97 9.34 -28.43
N ASN A 136 3.75 10.33 -29.29
CA ASN A 136 4.55 11.55 -29.33
C ASN A 136 4.44 12.37 -28.03
N SER A 137 3.24 12.44 -27.44
CA SER A 137 3.03 13.18 -26.17
C SER A 137 3.70 12.50 -24.98
N LEU A 138 3.75 11.17 -24.97
CA LEU A 138 4.38 10.38 -23.90
C LEU A 138 5.88 10.16 -24.12
N GLY A 139 6.40 10.42 -25.33
CA GLY A 139 7.79 10.14 -25.68
C GLY A 139 8.13 8.64 -25.69
N VAL A 140 7.15 7.79 -25.96
CA VAL A 140 7.30 6.32 -25.98
C VAL A 140 6.93 5.76 -27.35
N GLY A 141 7.36 4.54 -27.66
CA GLY A 141 6.97 3.85 -28.89
C GLY A 141 5.46 3.58 -28.95
N MET A 142 4.93 3.44 -30.16
CA MET A 142 3.50 3.12 -30.37
C MET A 142 3.14 1.73 -29.81
N ASP A 143 4.08 0.80 -29.79
CA ASP A 143 3.97 -0.50 -29.13
C ASP A 143 3.63 -0.35 -27.64
N ALA A 144 4.34 0.52 -26.91
CA ALA A 144 4.06 0.79 -25.50
C ALA A 144 2.68 1.43 -25.28
N VAL A 145 2.21 2.26 -26.21
CA VAL A 145 0.84 2.82 -26.16
C VAL A 145 -0.20 1.72 -26.35
N MET A 146 0.03 0.78 -27.28
CA MET A 146 -0.87 -0.35 -27.52
C MET A 146 -0.88 -1.34 -26.34
N ASP A 147 0.27 -1.63 -25.74
CA ASP A 147 0.37 -2.46 -24.53
C ASP A 147 -0.40 -1.85 -23.36
N LEU A 148 -0.30 -0.53 -23.17
CA LEU A 148 -1.09 0.19 -22.16
C LEU A 148 -2.59 0.12 -22.45
N ALA A 149 -3.02 0.22 -23.71
CA ALA A 149 -4.42 0.07 -24.08
C ALA A 149 -4.94 -1.35 -23.81
N GLN A 150 -4.16 -2.37 -24.18
CA GLN A 150 -4.49 -3.79 -23.99
C GLN A 150 -4.55 -4.19 -22.51
N ARG A 151 -3.72 -3.56 -21.68
CA ARG A 151 -3.69 -3.79 -20.21
C ARG A 151 -5.04 -3.56 -19.53
N LEU A 152 -5.89 -2.67 -20.04
CA LEU A 152 -7.24 -2.46 -19.52
C LEU A 152 -8.24 -3.52 -19.98
N VAL A 153 -8.00 -4.13 -21.14
CA VAL A 153 -8.85 -5.18 -21.72
C VAL A 153 -8.64 -6.50 -20.99
N ASP A 154 -7.39 -6.82 -20.63
CA ASP A 154 -7.03 -8.09 -19.99
C ASP A 154 -7.05 -8.04 -18.44
N GLY A 155 -7.26 -6.86 -17.85
CA GLY A 155 -6.89 -6.56 -16.45
C GLY A 155 -7.98 -6.00 -15.55
N GLY A 156 -9.23 -6.46 -15.69
CA GLY A 156 -10.34 -6.02 -14.84
C GLY A 156 -10.20 -6.46 -13.36
N GLY A 157 -9.57 -5.63 -12.54
CA GLY A 157 -9.83 -5.54 -11.10
C GLY A 157 -9.26 -6.66 -10.20
N VAL A 158 -8.79 -6.26 -9.02
CA VAL A 158 -8.23 -7.16 -8.01
C VAL A 158 -9.29 -8.18 -7.56
N SER A 159 -8.90 -9.47 -7.55
CA SER A 159 -9.57 -10.63 -6.93
C SER A 159 -10.51 -11.46 -7.82
N SER A 160 -9.96 -12.53 -8.41
CA SER A 160 -10.60 -13.85 -8.52
C SER A 160 -9.59 -14.89 -9.02
N LEU A 161 -8.93 -15.57 -8.08
CA LEU A 161 -8.20 -16.80 -8.34
C LEU A 161 -9.18 -17.90 -8.77
N LYS A 162 -8.85 -18.62 -9.84
CA LYS A 162 -8.65 -20.07 -9.75
C LYS A 162 -7.42 -20.45 -10.59
N PRO A 163 -6.38 -21.05 -10.01
CA PRO A 163 -5.36 -21.71 -10.82
C PRO A 163 -5.97 -22.97 -11.47
N PRO A 164 -5.51 -23.36 -12.68
CA PRO A 164 -5.89 -24.63 -13.27
C PRO A 164 -5.28 -25.78 -12.45
N LEU A 165 -6.08 -26.84 -12.26
CA LEU A 165 -5.66 -28.11 -11.67
C LEU A 165 -4.48 -28.67 -12.47
N MET A 166 -3.32 -28.84 -11.82
CA MET A 166 -2.23 -29.63 -12.37
C MET A 166 -2.59 -31.10 -12.20
N GLU A 167 -2.82 -31.80 -13.32
CA GLU A 167 -2.82 -33.26 -13.33
C GLU A 167 -1.37 -33.73 -13.13
N ALA A 168 -1.19 -34.57 -12.11
CA ALA A 168 0.07 -35.25 -11.85
C ALA A 168 0.31 -36.30 -12.94
N SER A 169 1.53 -36.34 -13.48
CA SER A 169 2.08 -37.52 -14.15
C SER A 169 3.04 -38.23 -13.22
#